data_AF-A0A0F8YY65-F1
#
_entry.id   AF-A0A0F8YY65-F1
#
_cell.length_a   1.000
_cell.length_b   1.000
_cell.length_c   1.000
_cell.angle_alpha   90.00
_cell.angle_beta   90.00
_cell.angle_gamma   90.00
#
_symmetry.space_group_name_H-M   'P 1'
#
loop_
_entity.id
_entity.type
_entity.pdbx_description
1 polymer ?
#
loop_
_entity_poly.entity_id
_entity_poly.type
_entity_poly.pdbx_seq_one_letter_code
_entity_poly.pdbx_strand_id
1 'polypeptide(L)'
;MAICPFAEWVPAPDWKHGYPSGDMLRPQGAVLHSAEGDNQASKDVLLGPIMSSWQFYICRDGTVLQHMDSLRVAWHTKTRFGRINKTFWGIEAEGIAGEPLTDAQVESSIRLIRWLWAEHGLWEFSRQTLREHNEFTPTACPSGRIPWDVLVPRLNEEQEVDLGWLWEVMEWLHDMVDQQKWADILWLLPELGLVHN
;
A
#
# COMPACT_ATOMS: atom_id res chain seq x y z
N MET A 1 -7.88 7.09 10.47
CA MET A 1 -8.04 6.61 9.09
C MET A 1 -6.67 6.33 8.53
N ALA A 2 -6.44 5.21 7.87
CA ALA A 2 -5.14 4.92 7.25
C ALA A 2 -5.18 5.30 5.76
N ILE A 3 -4.77 6.54 5.49
CA ILE A 3 -4.74 7.14 4.16
C ILE A 3 -3.29 7.21 3.67
N CYS A 4 -3.04 6.70 2.47
CA CYS A 4 -1.73 6.71 1.85
C CYS A 4 -1.35 8.14 1.47
N PRO A 5 -0.22 8.68 1.98
CA PRO A 5 0.10 10.12 1.86
C PRO A 5 0.41 10.58 0.43
N PHE A 6 0.65 9.64 -0.49
CA PHE A 6 0.93 9.92 -1.90
C PHE A 6 -0.15 9.41 -2.85
N ALA A 7 -1.23 8.84 -2.32
CA ALA A 7 -2.37 8.47 -3.13
C ALA A 7 -3.33 9.65 -3.27
N GLU A 8 -3.93 9.81 -4.44
CA GLU A 8 -5.08 10.69 -4.62
C GLU A 8 -6.31 10.05 -3.97
N TRP A 9 -6.95 10.78 -3.06
CA TRP A 9 -8.17 10.32 -2.42
C TRP A 9 -9.38 10.51 -3.34
N VAL A 10 -9.96 9.39 -3.80
CA VAL A 10 -11.13 9.37 -4.68
C VAL A 10 -12.18 8.43 -4.05
N PRO A 11 -13.00 8.91 -3.09
CA PRO A 11 -13.78 8.02 -2.25
C PRO A 11 -14.80 7.20 -3.05
N ALA A 12 -14.87 5.91 -2.76
CA ALA A 12 -15.99 5.08 -3.15
C ALA A 12 -17.25 5.48 -2.36
N PRO A 13 -18.46 5.15 -2.85
CA PRO A 13 -19.68 5.34 -2.06
C PRO A 13 -19.59 4.58 -0.73
N ASP A 14 -20.14 5.15 0.35
CA ASP A 14 -20.09 4.55 1.70
C ASP A 14 -20.70 3.13 1.80
N TRP A 15 -21.55 2.75 0.85
CA TRP A 15 -22.13 1.41 0.81
C TRP A 15 -21.24 0.38 0.09
N LYS A 16 -20.09 0.78 -0.46
CA LYS A 16 -19.23 -0.03 -1.35
C LYS A 16 -18.08 -0.74 -0.62
N HIS A 17 -18.26 -1.02 0.66
CA HIS A 17 -17.30 -1.74 1.48
C HIS A 17 -18.02 -2.46 2.64
N GLY A 18 -17.30 -3.34 3.33
CA GLY A 18 -17.77 -4.03 4.51
C GLY A 18 -18.68 -5.23 4.23
N TYR A 19 -19.02 -5.93 5.30
CA TYR A 19 -20.06 -6.96 5.29
C TYR A 19 -20.97 -6.73 6.50
N PRO A 20 -22.17 -7.31 6.52
CA PRO A 20 -23.00 -7.33 7.73
C PRO A 20 -22.26 -7.89 8.97
N SER A 21 -21.27 -8.77 8.75
CA SER A 21 -20.41 -9.33 9.81
C SER A 21 -19.32 -8.38 10.33
N GLY A 22 -19.17 -7.20 9.74
CA GLY A 22 -18.12 -6.23 10.05
C GLY A 22 -17.37 -5.71 8.82
N ASP A 23 -16.70 -4.58 9.01
CA ASP A 23 -16.01 -3.81 7.96
C ASP A 23 -14.52 -3.57 8.28
N MET A 24 -14.00 -4.22 9.31
CA MET A 24 -12.59 -4.11 9.67
C MET A 24 -11.76 -5.16 8.90
N LEU A 25 -10.82 -4.69 8.10
CA LEU A 25 -9.80 -5.51 7.45
C LEU A 25 -8.69 -5.84 8.45
N ARG A 26 -8.23 -7.10 8.44
CA ARG A 26 -7.12 -7.59 9.27
C ARG A 26 -5.99 -8.04 8.34
N PRO A 27 -5.09 -7.13 7.95
CA PRO A 27 -4.23 -7.35 6.81
C PRO A 27 -3.23 -8.47 7.07
N GLN A 28 -3.09 -9.33 6.08
CA GLN A 28 -2.08 -10.40 5.97
C GLN A 28 -1.26 -10.24 4.69
N GLY A 29 -1.64 -9.29 3.83
CA GLY A 29 -1.06 -9.15 2.51
C GLY A 29 -1.87 -8.28 1.55
N ALA A 30 -1.47 -8.31 0.28
CA ALA A 30 -2.15 -7.65 -0.83
C ALA A 30 -2.45 -8.65 -1.97
N VAL A 31 -3.60 -8.45 -2.62
CA VAL A 31 -3.95 -9.08 -3.90
C VAL A 31 -3.82 -8.04 -5.00
N LEU A 32 -2.96 -8.34 -5.98
CA LEU A 32 -2.80 -7.51 -7.17
C LEU A 32 -3.71 -8.05 -8.27
N HIS A 33 -4.41 -7.12 -8.91
CA HIS A 33 -5.42 -7.36 -9.94
C HIS A 33 -5.05 -6.63 -11.24
N SER A 34 -5.59 -7.12 -12.35
CA SER A 34 -5.67 -6.38 -13.61
C SER A 34 -7.07 -5.80 -13.70
N ALA A 35 -7.18 -4.48 -13.89
CA ALA A 35 -8.46 -3.81 -14.00
C ALA A 35 -9.26 -4.25 -15.25
N GLU A 36 -8.57 -4.81 -16.26
CA GLU A 36 -9.11 -5.16 -17.57
C GLU A 36 -9.87 -3.98 -18.21
N GLY A 37 -9.23 -2.82 -18.22
CA GLY A 37 -9.80 -1.56 -18.70
C GLY A 37 -8.98 -0.34 -18.31
N ASP A 38 -9.53 0.83 -18.61
CA ASP A 38 -9.00 2.12 -18.18
C ASP A 38 -9.60 2.58 -16.84
N ASN A 39 -9.01 3.64 -16.27
CA ASN A 39 -9.47 4.22 -15.01
C ASN A 39 -10.95 4.64 -15.04
N GLN A 40 -11.45 5.15 -16.17
CA GLN A 40 -12.83 5.60 -16.26
C GLN A 40 -13.80 4.42 -16.19
N ALA A 41 -13.54 3.35 -16.94
CA ALA A 41 -14.33 2.13 -16.89
C ALA A 41 -14.34 1.50 -15.48
N SER A 42 -13.18 1.49 -14.80
CA SER A 42 -13.09 1.01 -13.41
C SER A 42 -13.87 1.91 -12.45
N LYS A 43 -13.82 3.23 -12.60
CA LYS A 43 -14.63 4.17 -11.81
C LYS A 43 -16.13 3.93 -12.01
N ASP A 44 -16.57 3.66 -13.24
CA ASP A 44 -17.98 3.36 -13.51
C ASP A 44 -18.45 2.09 -12.78
N VAL A 45 -17.60 1.08 -12.64
CA VAL A 45 -17.89 -0.12 -11.83
C VAL A 45 -17.93 0.21 -10.34
N LEU A 46 -16.97 1.00 -9.86
CA LEU A 46 -16.87 1.39 -8.45
C LEU A 46 -18.10 2.20 -8.01
N LEU A 47 -18.55 3.13 -8.85
CA LEU A 47 -19.72 3.99 -8.60
C LEU A 47 -21.04 3.31 -8.96
N GLY A 48 -21.02 2.31 -9.84
CA GLY A 48 -22.18 1.55 -10.28
C GLY A 48 -22.70 0.53 -9.27
N PRO A 49 -23.82 -0.16 -9.56
CA PRO A 49 -24.52 -1.02 -8.60
C PRO A 49 -23.83 -2.37 -8.32
N ILE A 50 -22.80 -2.73 -9.09
CA ILE A 50 -22.10 -4.02 -8.95
C ILE A 50 -21.38 -4.07 -7.60
N MET A 51 -21.51 -5.15 -6.85
CA MET A 51 -20.77 -5.35 -5.59
C MET A 51 -19.30 -5.72 -5.87
N SER A 52 -18.53 -4.77 -6.39
CA SER A 52 -17.10 -4.89 -6.63
C SER A 52 -16.41 -3.59 -6.23
N SER A 53 -15.34 -3.69 -5.46
CA SER A 53 -14.53 -2.55 -5.05
C SER A 53 -13.13 -2.99 -4.67
N TRP A 54 -12.23 -2.02 -4.61
CA TRP A 54 -10.82 -2.18 -4.27
C TRP A 54 -10.39 -0.98 -3.42
N GLN A 55 -9.36 -1.17 -2.60
CA GLN A 55 -8.81 -0.08 -1.79
C GLN A 55 -7.98 0.87 -2.66
N PHE A 56 -7.18 0.33 -3.58
CA PHE A 56 -6.23 1.09 -4.38
C PHE A 56 -6.32 0.77 -5.87
N TYR A 57 -6.11 1.79 -6.70
CA TYR A 57 -6.01 1.69 -8.15
C TYR A 57 -4.71 2.35 -8.62
N ILE A 58 -3.97 1.71 -9.53
CA ILE A 58 -2.72 2.24 -10.08
C ILE A 58 -2.92 2.50 -11.57
N CYS A 59 -2.99 3.78 -11.92
CA CYS A 59 -3.11 4.24 -13.30
C CYS A 59 -1.84 3.90 -14.11
N ARG A 60 -1.93 3.87 -15.44
CA ARG A 60 -0.81 3.56 -16.35
C ARG A 60 0.42 4.46 -16.14
N ASP A 61 0.21 5.71 -15.73
CA ASP A 61 1.26 6.69 -15.44
C ASP A 61 1.87 6.57 -14.03
N GLY A 62 1.43 5.58 -13.24
CA GLY A 62 1.86 5.36 -11.86
C GLY A 62 1.07 6.16 -10.82
N THR A 63 0.08 6.97 -11.21
CA THR A 63 -0.80 7.64 -10.24
C THR A 63 -1.52 6.58 -9.40
N VAL A 64 -1.42 6.70 -8.06
CA VAL A 64 -2.12 5.83 -7.12
C VAL A 64 -3.38 6.53 -6.65
N LEU A 65 -4.53 5.89 -6.82
CA LEU A 65 -5.80 6.33 -6.26
C LEU A 65 -6.16 5.46 -5.06
N GLN A 66 -6.71 6.06 -4.01
CA GLN A 66 -7.27 5.37 -2.86
C GLN A 66 -8.76 5.67 -2.72
N HIS A 67 -9.57 4.63 -2.58
CA HIS A 67 -11.03 4.78 -2.58
C HIS A 67 -11.70 4.59 -1.22
N MET A 68 -11.00 4.00 -0.26
CA MET A 68 -11.48 3.83 1.09
C MET A 68 -10.29 3.75 2.04
N ASP A 69 -10.54 3.93 3.33
CA ASP A 69 -9.56 3.67 4.39
C ASP A 69 -8.93 2.29 4.17
N SER A 70 -7.60 2.17 4.27
CA SER A 70 -6.92 0.89 4.00
C SER A 70 -7.33 -0.21 4.98
N LEU A 71 -7.95 0.12 6.11
CA LEU A 71 -8.52 -0.85 7.05
C LEU A 71 -10.02 -1.15 6.82
N ARG A 72 -10.65 -0.57 5.79
CA ARG A 72 -11.99 -0.98 5.35
C ARG A 72 -11.93 -2.15 4.38
N VAL A 73 -12.98 -2.97 4.40
CA VAL A 73 -13.06 -4.20 3.62
C VAL A 73 -13.63 -3.93 2.22
N ALA A 74 -12.81 -3.98 1.19
CA ALA A 74 -13.29 -3.91 -0.20
C ALA A 74 -13.77 -5.27 -0.74
N TRP A 75 -14.48 -5.28 -1.87
CA TRP A 75 -15.05 -6.48 -2.51
C TRP A 75 -14.32 -6.87 -3.80
N HIS A 76 -13.07 -7.30 -3.71
CA HIS A 76 -12.21 -7.53 -4.89
C HIS A 76 -12.08 -9.00 -5.31
N THR A 77 -12.07 -9.96 -4.37
CA THR A 77 -11.78 -11.37 -4.72
C THR A 77 -12.98 -12.28 -4.95
N LYS A 78 -14.20 -11.91 -4.53
CA LYS A 78 -15.41 -12.77 -4.55
C LYS A 78 -15.25 -14.17 -3.89
N THR A 79 -14.43 -14.27 -2.84
CA THR A 79 -14.25 -15.53 -2.09
C THR A 79 -15.39 -15.85 -1.11
N ARG A 80 -15.54 -17.14 -0.75
CA ARG A 80 -16.57 -17.62 0.21
C ARG A 80 -16.53 -16.81 1.51
N PHE A 81 -17.68 -16.23 1.89
CA PHE A 81 -17.85 -15.38 3.07
C PHE A 81 -16.90 -14.15 3.15
N GLY A 82 -16.31 -13.75 2.03
CA GLY A 82 -15.39 -12.63 1.94
C GLY A 82 -14.08 -12.83 2.70
N ARG A 83 -13.65 -14.07 2.93
CA ARG A 83 -12.46 -14.36 3.74
C ARG A 83 -11.23 -13.57 3.27
N ILE A 84 -10.93 -13.61 1.98
CA ILE A 84 -9.75 -12.92 1.43
C ILE A 84 -9.95 -11.41 1.41
N ASN A 85 -11.16 -10.93 1.11
CA ASN A 85 -11.51 -9.52 1.20
C ASN A 85 -11.30 -8.92 2.60
N LYS A 86 -11.45 -9.73 3.66
CA LYS A 86 -11.23 -9.32 5.06
C LYS A 86 -9.77 -9.38 5.50
N THR A 87 -8.87 -9.99 4.73
CA THR A 87 -7.47 -10.18 5.13
C THR A 87 -6.45 -9.69 4.13
N PHE A 88 -6.85 -9.28 2.93
CA PHE A 88 -5.94 -8.74 1.92
C PHE A 88 -6.47 -7.44 1.33
N TRP A 89 -5.57 -6.49 1.12
CA TRP A 89 -5.86 -5.32 0.30
C TRP A 89 -6.08 -5.73 -1.15
N GLY A 90 -7.04 -5.10 -1.82
CA GLY A 90 -7.21 -5.18 -3.27
C GLY A 90 -6.55 -3.98 -3.93
N ILE A 91 -5.61 -4.27 -4.83
CA ILE A 91 -4.88 -3.29 -5.62
C ILE A 91 -5.13 -3.60 -7.09
N GLU A 92 -5.85 -2.72 -7.78
CA GLU A 92 -6.11 -2.82 -9.22
C GLU A 92 -5.02 -2.09 -10.01
N ALA A 93 -4.53 -2.68 -11.08
CA ALA A 93 -3.62 -2.03 -12.02
C ALA A 93 -4.28 -1.85 -13.39
N GLU A 94 -4.30 -0.61 -13.87
CA GLU A 94 -4.87 -0.24 -15.17
C GLU A 94 -4.24 -1.01 -16.33
N GLY A 95 -5.04 -1.35 -17.34
CA GLY A 95 -4.63 -2.03 -18.56
C GLY A 95 -5.40 -3.32 -18.81
N ILE A 96 -5.00 -4.05 -19.85
CA ILE A 96 -5.72 -5.23 -20.35
C ILE A 96 -4.80 -6.44 -20.49
N ALA A 97 -5.39 -7.63 -20.58
CA ALA A 97 -4.68 -8.88 -20.82
C ALA A 97 -3.70 -8.77 -22.01
N GLY A 98 -2.47 -9.27 -21.81
CA GLY A 98 -1.40 -9.21 -22.81
C GLY A 98 -0.50 -7.97 -22.72
N GLU A 99 -0.86 -6.97 -21.92
CA GLU A 99 0.00 -5.81 -21.65
C GLU A 99 0.76 -5.99 -20.32
N PRO A 100 2.10 -5.86 -20.29
CA PRO A 100 2.82 -5.80 -19.02
C PRO A 100 2.41 -4.55 -18.23
N LEU A 101 2.66 -4.54 -16.92
CA LEU A 101 2.66 -3.29 -16.15
C LEU A 101 3.70 -2.33 -16.73
N THR A 102 3.40 -1.03 -16.73
CA THR A 102 4.39 -0.01 -17.04
C THR A 102 5.42 0.10 -15.92
N ASP A 103 6.61 0.64 -16.21
CA ASP A 103 7.62 0.90 -15.18
C ASP A 103 7.06 1.78 -14.05
N ALA A 104 6.27 2.80 -14.41
CA ALA A 104 5.62 3.66 -13.43
C ALA A 104 4.62 2.91 -12.53
N GLN A 105 3.86 1.96 -13.08
CA GLN A 105 3.00 1.08 -12.28
C GLN A 105 3.80 0.17 -11.35
N VAL A 106 4.94 -0.36 -11.80
CA VAL A 106 5.84 -1.17 -10.98
C VAL A 106 6.39 -0.35 -9.81
N GLU A 107 6.92 0.85 -10.07
CA GLU A 107 7.43 1.74 -9.01
C GLU A 107 6.35 2.09 -7.98
N SER A 108 5.17 2.48 -8.45
CA SER A 108 4.05 2.83 -7.57
C SER A 108 3.52 1.64 -6.79
N SER A 109 3.53 0.44 -7.37
CA SER A 109 3.19 -0.80 -6.66
C SER A 109 4.16 -1.06 -5.52
N ILE A 110 5.47 -0.97 -5.76
CA ILE A 110 6.51 -1.15 -4.76
C ILE A 110 6.35 -0.14 -3.62
N ARG A 111 6.19 1.14 -3.98
CA ARG A 111 6.02 2.24 -3.01
C ARG A 111 4.76 2.05 -2.15
N LEU A 112 3.64 1.69 -2.77
CA LEU A 112 2.37 1.42 -2.09
C LEU A 112 2.47 0.23 -1.15
N ILE A 113 3.03 -0.89 -1.60
CA ILE A 113 3.18 -2.10 -0.80
C ILE A 113 4.10 -1.85 0.40
N ARG A 114 5.22 -1.15 0.22
CA ARG A 114 6.10 -0.75 1.33
C ARG A 114 5.37 0.09 2.37
N TRP A 115 4.61 1.09 1.93
CA TRP A 115 3.81 1.90 2.84
C TRP A 115 2.77 1.07 3.60
N LEU A 116 2.03 0.19 2.92
CA LEU A 116 1.05 -0.69 3.55
C LEU A 116 1.69 -1.62 4.60
N TRP A 117 2.88 -2.15 4.33
CA TRP A 117 3.57 -3.00 5.28
C TRP A 117 4.02 -2.22 6.51
N ALA A 118 4.66 -1.06 6.30
CA ALA A 118 5.12 -0.20 7.38
C ALA A 118 3.95 0.31 8.25
N GLU A 119 2.90 0.80 7.63
CA GLU A 119 1.73 1.38 8.31
C GLU A 119 0.96 0.34 9.16
N HIS A 120 0.92 -0.92 8.71
CA HIS A 120 0.11 -1.96 9.34
C HIS A 120 0.93 -3.06 10.02
N GLY A 121 2.25 -2.89 10.14
CA GLY A 121 3.14 -3.79 10.87
C GLY A 121 3.39 -5.15 10.21
N LEU A 122 3.31 -5.24 8.88
CA LEU A 122 3.76 -6.42 8.14
C LEU A 122 5.24 -6.28 7.78
N TRP A 123 5.95 -7.40 7.70
CA TRP A 123 7.42 -7.41 7.51
C TRP A 123 7.89 -8.33 6.37
N GLU A 124 7.05 -9.24 5.87
CA GLU A 124 7.44 -10.22 4.86
C GLU A 124 6.90 -9.84 3.48
N PHE A 125 7.79 -9.60 2.51
CA PHE A 125 7.43 -9.47 1.10
C PHE A 125 7.67 -10.80 0.37
N SER A 126 6.64 -11.65 0.30
CA SER A 126 6.75 -12.95 -0.36
C SER A 126 5.50 -13.31 -1.15
N ARG A 127 5.55 -14.39 -1.93
CA ARG A 127 4.38 -14.96 -2.61
C ARG A 127 3.35 -15.57 -1.66
N GLN A 128 3.55 -15.52 -0.34
CA GLN A 128 2.52 -15.87 0.62
C GLN A 128 1.64 -14.67 0.99
N THR A 129 2.26 -13.48 1.07
CA THR A 129 1.62 -12.22 1.46
C THR A 129 1.26 -11.34 0.26
N LEU A 130 1.90 -11.54 -0.88
CA LEU A 130 1.58 -10.89 -2.15
C LEU A 130 1.02 -11.96 -3.08
N ARG A 131 -0.21 -11.77 -3.58
CA ARG A 131 -0.96 -12.78 -4.32
C ARG A 131 -1.71 -12.17 -5.50
N GLU A 132 -2.20 -13.03 -6.37
CA GLU A 132 -3.06 -12.71 -7.51
C GLU A 132 -4.50 -13.17 -7.24
N HIS A 133 -5.46 -12.63 -8.00
CA HIS A 133 -6.87 -13.01 -7.87
C HIS A 133 -7.13 -14.47 -8.27
N ASN A 134 -6.53 -14.92 -9.38
CA ASN A 134 -6.62 -16.30 -9.90
C ASN A 134 -6.14 -17.37 -8.91
N GLU A 135 -5.32 -17.01 -7.92
CA GLU A 135 -4.82 -17.92 -6.90
C GLU A 135 -5.87 -18.23 -5.81
N PHE A 136 -6.92 -17.42 -5.72
CA PHE A 136 -8.00 -17.58 -4.74
C PHE A 136 -9.34 -17.95 -5.37
N THR A 137 -9.56 -17.58 -6.62
CA THR A 137 -10.83 -17.76 -7.33
C THR A 137 -10.55 -18.15 -8.78
N PRO A 138 -11.34 -19.04 -9.40
CA PRO A 138 -11.19 -19.37 -10.82
C PRO A 138 -11.53 -18.16 -11.70
N THR A 139 -10.50 -17.36 -12.04
CA THR A 139 -10.58 -16.18 -12.89
C THR A 139 -9.30 -16.07 -13.72
N ALA A 140 -9.36 -15.33 -14.83
CA ALA A 140 -8.16 -14.98 -15.59
C ALA A 140 -7.34 -13.90 -14.89
N CYS A 141 -7.98 -12.99 -14.13
CA CYS A 141 -7.32 -11.87 -13.45
C CYS A 141 -6.15 -12.34 -12.57
N PRO A 142 -4.95 -11.74 -12.66
CA PRO A 142 -4.57 -10.52 -13.39
C PRO A 142 -4.01 -10.77 -14.79
N SER A 143 -4.38 -11.88 -15.44
CA SER A 143 -4.04 -12.20 -16.82
C SER A 143 -2.54 -12.33 -17.08
N GLY A 144 -1.78 -12.78 -16.07
CA GLY A 144 -0.32 -12.94 -16.13
C GLY A 144 0.46 -11.61 -16.20
N ARG A 145 -0.18 -10.48 -15.88
CA ARG A 145 0.43 -9.14 -16.02
C ARG A 145 1.37 -8.77 -14.88
N ILE A 146 1.30 -9.42 -13.72
CA ILE A 146 2.04 -9.00 -12.53
C ILE A 146 3.46 -9.62 -12.55
N PRO A 147 4.52 -8.80 -12.66
CA PRO A 147 5.89 -9.29 -12.79
C PRO A 147 6.48 -9.59 -11.40
N TRP A 148 6.11 -10.72 -10.81
CA TRP A 148 6.55 -11.08 -9.45
C TRP A 148 8.06 -11.27 -9.31
N ASP A 149 8.71 -11.71 -10.39
CA ASP A 149 10.15 -11.81 -10.53
C ASP A 149 10.86 -10.45 -10.49
N VAL A 150 10.14 -9.36 -10.75
CA VAL A 150 10.62 -7.98 -10.57
C VAL A 150 10.19 -7.43 -9.21
N LEU A 151 8.91 -7.55 -8.85
CA LEU A 151 8.36 -6.91 -7.65
C LEU A 151 8.95 -7.49 -6.36
N VAL A 152 9.03 -8.82 -6.22
CA VAL A 152 9.47 -9.44 -4.96
C VAL A 152 10.93 -9.14 -4.65
N PRO A 153 11.89 -9.28 -5.58
CA PRO A 153 13.27 -8.89 -5.31
C PRO A 153 13.39 -7.42 -4.93
N ARG A 154 12.75 -6.52 -5.68
CA ARG A 154 12.83 -5.07 -5.43
C ARG A 154 12.18 -4.62 -4.13
N LEU A 155 11.16 -5.33 -3.67
CA LEU A 155 10.57 -5.09 -2.34
C LEU A 155 11.52 -5.50 -1.21
N ASN A 156 12.27 -6.58 -1.42
CA ASN A 156 13.25 -7.11 -0.46
C ASN A 156 14.65 -6.50 -0.58
N GLU A 157 14.92 -5.69 -1.61
CA GLU A 157 16.13 -4.89 -1.67
C GLU A 157 16.21 -4.01 -0.42
N GLU A 158 17.33 -4.12 0.30
CA GLU A 158 17.65 -3.22 1.41
C GLU A 158 17.60 -1.80 0.85
N GLN A 159 16.69 -0.98 1.39
CA GLN A 159 16.79 0.44 1.14
C GLN A 159 18.01 0.91 1.92
N GLU A 160 19.05 1.34 1.20
CA GLU A 160 20.09 2.17 1.80
C GLU A 160 19.38 3.37 2.43
N VAL A 161 19.23 3.34 3.75
CA VAL A 161 18.86 4.51 4.49
C VAL A 161 20.11 5.36 4.51
N ASP A 162 20.08 6.51 3.84
CA ASP A 162 21.13 7.51 3.99
C ASP A 162 21.06 8.04 5.44
N LEU A 163 21.83 7.41 6.31
CA LEU A 163 22.01 7.80 7.71
C LEU A 163 23.07 8.90 7.86
N GLY A 164 23.53 9.52 6.77
CA GLY A 164 24.52 10.59 6.80
C GLY A 164 24.09 11.74 7.73
N TRP A 165 22.80 12.10 7.70
CA TRP A 165 22.25 13.10 8.61
C TRP A 165 22.27 12.67 10.08
N LEU A 166 22.05 11.37 10.37
CA LEU A 166 22.13 10.84 11.73
C LEU A 166 23.56 10.88 12.24
N TRP A 167 24.53 10.60 11.38
CA TRP A 167 25.94 10.74 11.71
C TRP A 167 26.31 12.20 12.00
N GLU A 168 25.90 13.15 11.16
CA GLU A 168 26.12 14.59 11.38
C GLU A 168 25.49 15.08 12.70
N VAL A 169 24.27 14.63 13.01
CA VAL A 169 23.59 14.95 14.28
C VAL A 169 24.34 14.34 15.47
N MET A 170 24.83 13.10 15.36
CA MET A 170 25.58 12.44 16.43
C MET A 170 26.95 13.09 16.67
N GLU A 171 27.67 13.49 15.61
CA GLU A 171 28.92 14.25 15.73
C GLU A 171 28.69 15.61 16.38
N TRP A 172 27.61 16.31 15.98
CA TRP A 172 27.22 17.57 16.60
C TRP A 172 26.86 17.43 18.08
N LEU A 173 26.09 16.39 18.45
CA LEU A 173 25.75 16.10 19.85
C LEU A 173 27.00 15.78 20.67
N HIS A 174 27.95 15.02 20.12
CA HIS A 174 29.24 14.74 20.76
C HIS A 174 30.03 16.03 21.04
N ASP A 175 30.17 16.92 20.05
CA ASP A 175 30.87 18.20 20.22
C ASP A 175 30.21 19.10 21.27
N MET A 176 28.88 19.12 21.35
CA MET A 176 28.17 19.90 22.36
C MET A 176 28.36 19.38 23.79
N VAL A 177 28.36 18.06 23.96
CA VAL A 177 28.60 17.40 25.25
C VAL A 177 30.02 17.72 25.73
N ASP A 178 31.01 17.62 24.84
CA ASP A 178 32.41 17.96 25.14
C ASP A 178 32.60 19.45 25.49
N GLN A 179 31.78 20.34 24.90
CA GLN A 179 31.80 21.78 25.19
C GLN A 179 30.95 22.19 26.42
N GLN A 180 30.34 21.24 27.14
CA GLN A 180 29.45 21.49 28.28
C GLN A 180 28.26 22.43 27.95
N LYS A 181 27.79 22.46 26.70
CA LYS A 181 26.67 23.31 26.25
C LYS A 181 25.30 22.68 26.53
N TRP A 182 25.09 22.24 27.77
CA TRP A 182 23.91 21.49 28.19
C TRP A 182 22.59 22.27 28.03
N ALA A 183 22.62 23.61 28.10
CA ALA A 183 21.44 24.45 27.92
C ALA A 183 20.89 24.43 26.48
N ASP A 184 21.77 24.22 25.49
CA ASP A 184 21.40 24.20 24.06
C ASP A 184 20.89 22.80 23.65
N ILE A 185 21.33 21.74 24.33
CA ILE A 185 20.86 20.34 24.11
C ILE A 185 19.41 20.18 24.60
N LEU A 186 19.07 20.78 25.75
CA LEU A 186 17.74 20.64 26.38
C LEU A 186 16.60 21.25 25.56
N TRP A 187 16.89 22.22 24.68
CA TRP A 187 15.90 22.87 23.82
C TRP A 187 15.44 22.02 22.63
N LEU A 188 16.23 21.03 22.22
CA LEU A 188 15.97 20.19 21.04
C LEU A 188 15.25 18.87 21.34
N LEU A 189 15.21 18.45 22.61
CA LEU A 189 14.53 17.23 23.02
C LEU A 189 13.06 17.14 22.56
N PRO A 190 12.27 18.24 22.53
CA PRO A 190 10.92 18.21 21.97
C PRO A 190 10.88 18.02 20.45
N GLU A 191 11.85 18.55 19.70
CA GLU A 191 11.87 18.48 18.23
C GLU A 191 12.34 17.11 17.70
N LEU A 192 13.16 16.40 18.49
CA LEU A 192 13.61 15.05 18.20
C LEU A 192 12.59 13.96 18.61
N GLY A 193 11.43 14.34 19.16
CA GLY A 193 10.39 13.40 19.57
C GLY A 193 10.77 12.51 20.76
N LEU A 194 11.81 12.86 21.52
CA LEU A 194 12.38 12.06 22.61
C LEU A 194 11.79 12.37 24.00
N VAL A 195 10.76 13.22 24.07
CA VAL A 195 10.03 13.50 25.32
C VAL A 195 8.65 12.85 25.25
N HIS A 196 8.53 11.65 25.83
CA HIS A 196 7.23 11.12 26.23
C HIS A 196 6.82 11.77 27.55
N ASN A 197 5.61 12.36 27.57
CA ASN A 197 4.90 12.68 28.82
C ASN A 197 4.53 11.40 29.58
#